data_AF-A0A920F3R3-F1
#
_entry.id   AF-A0A920F3R3-F1
#
_cell.length_a   1.000
_cell.length_b   1.000
_cell.length_c   1.000
_cell.angle_alpha   90.00
_cell.angle_beta   90.00
_cell.angle_gamma   90.00
#
_symmetry.space_group_name_H-M   'P 1'
#
loop_
_entity.id
_entity.type
_entity.pdbx_description
1 polymer ?
#
loop_
_entity_poly.entity_id
_entity_poly.type
_entity_poly.pdbx_seq_one_letter_code
_entity_poly.pdbx_strand_id
1 'polypeptide(L)'
;MTEDRAAPIHLDLDDRFYRRVEAAPFPQHILRWRNDRAAATVGLDALDDTAWVDHFGRFAPLPGNIGAPLALCYHGHQFGHYNHELGDGRGFLFAQLRADDGRILDLGTKGSGQTPFSRTADGRLTLKGAVREIMATELLEALGVNTSKTFSVIETGESLQRHDEPSPTRAAVMVRLSHGHIRIGSFQRCRYLEDVEGIEMLMRHTARHHFAAELDADAPVNDLAPRSLRRWRRALQPRRGRGWRRALSMGF
;
A
#
# COMPACT_ATOMS: atom_id res chain seq x y z
N MET A 1 1.74 1.80 22.78
CA MET A 1 2.86 2.75 22.63
C MET A 1 3.50 2.55 21.27
N THR A 2 3.07 3.35 20.28
CA THR A 2 3.51 3.26 18.87
C THR A 2 3.84 4.63 18.28
N GLU A 3 3.71 5.72 19.06
CA GLU A 3 3.94 7.09 18.59
C GLU A 3 5.35 7.28 18.04
N ASP A 4 6.36 6.67 18.69
CA ASP A 4 7.77 6.77 18.29
C ASP A 4 8.06 6.10 16.92
N ARG A 5 7.18 5.20 16.46
CA ARG A 5 7.31 4.54 15.16
C ARG A 5 6.40 5.13 14.09
N ALA A 6 5.49 6.03 14.44
CA ALA A 6 4.61 6.65 13.47
C ALA A 6 5.42 7.48 12.45
N ALA A 7 5.19 7.23 11.17
CA ALA A 7 5.90 7.90 10.08
C ALA A 7 4.94 8.28 8.93
N PRO A 8 3.91 9.12 9.18
CA PRO A 8 2.86 9.45 8.21
C PRO A 8 3.34 10.40 7.10
N ILE A 9 4.43 10.06 6.42
CA ILE A 9 5.11 10.89 5.41
C ILE A 9 4.21 11.27 4.24
N HIS A 10 3.17 10.49 3.91
CA HIS A 10 2.22 10.86 2.85
C HIS A 10 1.44 12.14 3.20
N LEU A 11 1.42 12.58 4.46
CA LEU A 11 0.85 13.87 4.84
C LEU A 11 1.73 15.06 4.43
N ASP A 12 3.00 14.83 4.06
CA ASP A 12 3.89 15.83 3.47
C ASP A 12 3.54 16.10 1.99
N LEU A 13 2.67 15.27 1.40
CA LEU A 13 2.10 15.46 0.07
C LEU A 13 0.74 16.16 0.16
N ASP A 14 0.35 16.83 -0.92
CA ASP A 14 -0.93 17.54 -1.02
C ASP A 14 -2.03 16.72 -1.75
N ASP A 15 -3.20 17.35 -1.91
CA ASP A 15 -4.38 16.77 -2.53
C ASP A 15 -4.20 16.41 -4.02
N ARG A 16 -3.05 16.67 -4.65
CA ARG A 16 -2.74 16.07 -5.96
C ARG A 16 -2.63 14.55 -5.85
N PHE A 17 -2.19 14.02 -4.71
CA PHE A 17 -1.71 12.63 -4.59
C PHE A 17 -2.65 11.68 -3.88
N TYR A 18 -3.66 12.19 -3.18
CA TYR A 18 -4.63 11.35 -2.49
C TYR A 18 -6.00 12.02 -2.32
N ARG A 19 -6.98 11.23 -1.90
CA ARG A 19 -8.26 11.68 -1.35
C ARG A 19 -8.44 11.07 0.03
N ARG A 20 -8.87 11.88 0.99
CA ARG A 20 -9.30 11.36 2.30
C ARG A 20 -10.60 10.57 2.11
N VAL A 21 -10.65 9.38 2.68
CA VAL A 21 -11.78 8.45 2.57
C VAL A 21 -12.07 7.78 3.91
N GLU A 22 -13.23 7.15 4.00
CA GLU A 22 -13.63 6.35 5.16
C GLU A 22 -13.69 4.87 4.77
N ALA A 23 -13.51 4.00 5.76
CA ALA A 23 -13.75 2.58 5.58
C ALA A 23 -15.24 2.29 5.46
N ALA A 24 -15.58 1.26 4.69
CA ALA A 24 -16.93 0.75 4.68
C ALA A 24 -17.30 0.17 6.06
N PRO A 25 -18.55 0.36 6.52
CA PRO A 25 -19.02 -0.30 7.72
C PRO A 25 -19.19 -1.80 7.46
N PHE A 26 -18.64 -2.63 8.35
CA PHE A 26 -18.74 -4.08 8.26
C PHE A 26 -19.63 -4.67 9.36
N PRO A 27 -20.53 -5.62 9.04
CA PRO A 27 -21.38 -6.30 10.02
C PRO A 27 -20.61 -7.02 11.13
N GLN A 28 -19.47 -7.61 10.79
CA GLN A 28 -18.64 -8.41 11.69
C GLN A 28 -17.16 -8.07 11.48
N HIS A 29 -16.34 -8.39 12.46
CA HIS A 29 -14.89 -8.21 12.41
C HIS A 29 -14.20 -9.44 12.97
N ILE A 30 -14.23 -10.54 12.23
CA ILE A 30 -13.67 -11.83 12.69
C ILE A 30 -12.21 -11.90 12.23
N LEU A 31 -11.27 -11.88 13.16
CA LEU A 31 -9.85 -12.07 12.87
C LEU A 31 -9.62 -13.47 12.26
N ARG A 32 -9.19 -13.51 10.99
CA ARG A 32 -8.88 -14.76 10.28
C ARG A 32 -7.39 -15.02 10.19
N TRP A 33 -6.59 -13.97 10.16
CA TRP A 33 -5.15 -14.10 10.08
C TRP A 33 -4.45 -12.83 10.56
N ARG A 34 -3.34 -13.01 11.29
CA ARG A 34 -2.44 -11.95 11.78
C ARG A 34 -1.00 -12.37 11.48
N ASN A 35 -0.19 -11.44 10.97
CA ASN A 35 1.24 -11.68 10.76
C ASN A 35 2.06 -11.20 11.97
N ASP A 36 2.18 -12.04 13.01
CA ASP A 36 2.93 -11.68 14.22
C ASP A 36 4.39 -11.33 13.93
N ARG A 37 5.02 -12.05 12.98
CA ARG A 37 6.41 -11.79 12.57
C ARG A 37 6.55 -10.40 11.97
N ALA A 38 5.67 -10.01 11.06
CA ALA A 38 5.70 -8.67 10.46
C ALA A 38 5.30 -7.59 11.48
N ALA A 39 4.34 -7.88 12.37
CA ALA A 39 3.94 -6.96 13.43
C ALA A 39 5.11 -6.58 14.34
N ALA A 40 5.93 -7.56 14.73
CA ALA A 40 7.13 -7.32 15.54
C ALA A 40 8.09 -6.34 14.88
N THR A 41 8.30 -6.43 13.56
CA THR A 41 9.24 -5.54 12.84
C THR A 41 8.85 -4.06 12.84
N VAL A 42 7.58 -3.76 13.15
CA VAL A 42 7.03 -2.40 13.22
C VAL A 42 6.49 -2.05 14.61
N GLY A 43 6.78 -2.87 15.63
CA GLY A 43 6.41 -2.64 17.03
C GLY A 43 4.91 -2.74 17.32
N LEU A 44 4.19 -3.62 16.62
CA LEU A 44 2.75 -3.87 16.80
C LEU A 44 2.43 -5.26 17.36
N ASP A 45 3.44 -6.05 17.72
CA ASP A 45 3.32 -7.41 18.26
C ASP A 45 2.70 -7.48 19.67
N ALA A 46 2.71 -6.37 20.40
CA ALA A 46 2.10 -6.28 21.74
C ALA A 46 0.58 -6.01 21.72
N LEU A 47 -0.03 -5.79 20.55
CA LEU A 47 -1.47 -5.58 20.45
C LEU A 47 -2.21 -6.90 20.70
N ASP A 48 -3.17 -6.89 21.62
CA ASP A 48 -4.12 -7.98 21.76
C ASP A 48 -5.10 -8.05 20.58
N ASP A 49 -5.90 -9.11 20.53
CA ASP A 49 -6.83 -9.35 19.43
C ASP A 49 -7.91 -8.25 19.33
N THR A 50 -8.31 -7.65 20.46
CA THR A 50 -9.30 -6.57 20.48
C THR A 50 -8.75 -5.31 19.84
N ALA A 51 -7.59 -4.85 20.30
CA ALA A 51 -6.89 -3.69 19.74
C ALA A 51 -6.50 -3.93 18.27
N TRP A 52 -6.11 -5.16 17.93
CA TRP A 52 -5.80 -5.54 16.55
C TRP A 52 -7.03 -5.40 15.63
N VAL A 53 -8.18 -5.90 16.07
CA VAL A 53 -9.44 -5.78 15.32
C VAL A 53 -9.88 -4.32 15.21
N ASP A 54 -9.70 -3.51 16.25
CA ASP A 54 -10.03 -2.08 16.20
C ASP A 54 -9.20 -1.34 15.15
N HIS A 55 -7.89 -1.59 15.08
CA HIS A 55 -7.03 -0.92 14.11
C HIS A 55 -7.11 -1.50 12.68
N PHE A 56 -7.23 -2.82 12.52
CA PHE A 56 -7.11 -3.47 11.21
C PHE A 56 -8.41 -4.06 10.66
N GLY A 57 -9.48 -4.01 11.45
CA GLY A 57 -10.84 -4.31 11.01
C GLY A 57 -11.71 -3.06 10.95
N ARG A 58 -11.71 -2.25 12.02
CA ARG A 58 -12.51 -1.02 12.12
C ARG A 58 -11.80 0.23 11.62
N PHE A 59 -10.48 0.14 11.41
CA PHE A 59 -9.64 1.25 10.98
C PHE A 59 -9.67 2.44 11.93
N ALA A 60 -9.75 2.18 13.25
CA ALA A 60 -9.44 3.19 14.25
C ALA A 60 -7.99 3.66 14.06
N PRO A 61 -7.68 4.97 13.93
CA PRO A 61 -6.32 5.43 13.66
C PRO A 61 -5.32 4.96 14.71
N LEU A 62 -4.11 4.63 14.26
CA LEU A 62 -2.99 4.41 15.16
C LEU A 62 -2.51 5.75 15.75
N PRO A 63 -2.09 5.80 17.02
CA PRO A 63 -1.56 7.03 17.65
C PRO A 63 -0.44 7.67 16.82
N GLY A 64 -0.48 9.00 16.67
CA GLY A 64 0.50 9.78 15.91
C GLY A 64 0.50 9.55 14.40
N ASN A 65 -0.51 8.84 13.86
CA ASN A 65 -0.54 8.44 12.45
C ASN A 65 -1.61 9.19 11.64
N ILE A 66 -1.86 8.72 10.42
CA ILE A 66 -2.88 9.26 9.52
C ILE A 66 -4.26 9.18 10.18
N GLY A 67 -4.88 10.33 10.43
CA GLY A 67 -6.20 10.40 11.09
C GLY A 67 -7.36 9.96 10.20
N ALA A 68 -7.35 10.32 8.92
CA ALA A 68 -8.33 9.88 7.93
C ALA A 68 -7.62 9.14 6.79
N PRO A 69 -7.97 7.88 6.49
CA PRO A 69 -7.28 7.08 5.48
C PRO A 69 -7.22 7.75 4.10
N LEU A 70 -6.17 7.43 3.34
CA LEU A 70 -5.84 8.09 2.08
C LEU A 70 -6.01 7.12 0.90
N ALA A 71 -6.98 7.35 0.03
CA ALA A 71 -7.04 6.68 -1.26
C ALA A 71 -6.08 7.38 -2.23
N LEU A 72 -5.03 6.69 -2.68
CA LEU A 72 -3.98 7.31 -3.48
C LEU A 72 -4.40 7.49 -4.95
N CYS A 73 -4.04 8.65 -5.51
CA CYS A 73 -4.28 9.04 -6.89
C CYS A 73 -3.14 8.53 -7.79
N TYR A 74 -3.47 7.74 -8.81
CA TYR A 74 -2.49 7.34 -9.84
C TYR A 74 -3.21 6.98 -11.13
N HIS A 75 -2.51 7.13 -12.25
CA HIS A 75 -2.92 6.59 -13.55
C HIS A 75 -2.06 5.38 -13.89
N GLY A 76 -2.13 4.85 -15.10
CA GLY A 76 -1.31 3.70 -15.45
C GLY A 76 -1.55 3.20 -16.85
N HIS A 77 -0.60 2.42 -17.36
CA HIS A 77 -0.83 1.63 -18.57
C HIS A 77 -1.30 0.24 -18.18
N GLN A 78 -2.51 -0.13 -18.59
CA GLN A 78 -3.04 -1.48 -18.45
C GLN A 78 -3.03 -2.15 -19.82
N PHE A 79 -2.32 -3.27 -19.94
CA PHE A 79 -2.19 -4.01 -21.21
C PHE A 79 -1.73 -3.13 -22.39
N GLY A 80 -0.83 -2.19 -22.14
CA GLY A 80 -0.29 -1.27 -23.16
C GLY A 80 -1.14 -0.02 -23.41
N HIS A 81 -2.35 0.08 -22.86
CA HIS A 81 -3.23 1.24 -23.02
C HIS A 81 -3.20 2.12 -21.78
N TYR A 82 -3.09 3.43 -21.99
CA TYR A 82 -3.14 4.40 -20.91
C TYR A 82 -4.56 4.52 -20.33
N ASN A 83 -4.68 4.40 -19.01
CA ASN A 83 -5.91 4.51 -18.26
C ASN A 83 -5.78 5.62 -17.21
N HIS A 84 -6.57 6.68 -17.38
CA HIS A 84 -6.63 7.84 -16.49
C HIS A 84 -7.69 7.69 -15.38
N GLU A 85 -8.47 6.62 -15.38
CA GLU A 85 -9.53 6.35 -14.39
C GLU A 85 -9.07 5.37 -13.31
N LEU A 86 -7.78 5.40 -12.96
CA LEU A 86 -7.20 4.58 -11.90
C LEU A 86 -7.11 5.34 -10.57
N GLY A 87 -6.52 4.68 -9.58
CA GLY A 87 -6.43 5.10 -8.19
C GLY A 87 -6.69 3.91 -7.27
N ASP A 88 -6.60 4.12 -5.96
CA ASP A 88 -6.93 3.08 -4.98
C ASP A 88 -8.44 2.84 -4.94
N GLY A 89 -8.95 1.99 -5.83
CA GLY A 89 -10.39 1.79 -6.04
C GLY A 89 -11.08 0.79 -5.12
N ARG A 90 -10.37 0.17 -4.18
CA ARG A 90 -10.96 -0.81 -3.23
C ARG A 90 -10.18 -0.90 -1.92
N GLY A 91 -9.53 0.20 -1.55
CA GLY A 91 -8.43 0.21 -0.60
C GLY A 91 -8.01 1.64 -0.31
N PHE A 92 -7.20 1.81 0.72
CA PHE A 92 -6.57 3.07 1.08
C PHE A 92 -5.27 2.79 1.84
N LEU A 93 -4.38 3.78 1.88
CA LEU A 93 -3.31 3.86 2.85
C LEU A 93 -3.90 4.21 4.22
N PHE A 94 -3.78 3.29 5.17
CA PHE A 94 -4.32 3.43 6.52
C PHE A 94 -3.33 4.10 7.47
N ALA A 95 -2.07 3.63 7.46
CA ALA A 95 -1.04 4.11 8.36
C ALA A 95 0.35 3.88 7.76
N GLN A 96 1.35 4.55 8.32
CA GLN A 96 2.76 4.37 7.95
C GLN A 96 3.63 4.28 9.20
N LEU A 97 4.55 3.30 9.23
CA LEU A 97 5.35 2.98 10.40
C LEU A 97 6.82 2.80 10.01
N ARG A 98 7.72 3.20 10.90
CA ARG A 98 9.15 2.90 10.77
C ARG A 98 9.43 1.48 11.30
N ALA A 99 10.02 0.66 10.45
CA ALA A 99 10.49 -0.66 10.80
C ALA A 99 11.85 -0.63 11.51
N ASP A 100 12.25 -1.74 12.12
CA ASP A 100 13.53 -1.88 12.85
C ASP A 100 14.77 -1.58 11.99
N ASP A 101 14.69 -1.83 10.68
CA ASP A 101 15.75 -1.52 9.73
C ASP A 101 15.73 -0.06 9.23
N GLY A 102 14.90 0.78 9.84
CA GLY A 102 14.76 2.20 9.54
C GLY A 102 13.87 2.52 8.33
N ARG A 103 13.45 1.51 7.55
CA ARG A 103 12.53 1.72 6.42
C ARG A 103 11.17 2.18 6.90
N ILE A 104 10.52 3.00 6.09
CA ILE A 104 9.12 3.36 6.29
C ILE A 104 8.28 2.35 5.52
N LEU A 105 7.33 1.73 6.22
CA LEU A 105 6.41 0.75 5.69
C LEU A 105 4.98 1.26 5.78
N ASP A 106 4.26 1.08 4.69
CA ASP A 106 2.86 1.45 4.52
C ASP A 106 1.96 0.28 4.88
N LEU A 107 0.92 0.57 5.67
CA LEU A 107 -0.22 -0.29 5.91
C LEU A 107 -1.32 0.07 4.91
N GLY A 108 -1.26 -0.54 3.71
CA GLY A 108 -2.26 -0.36 2.65
C GLY A 108 -3.35 -1.42 2.72
N THR A 109 -4.60 -1.05 2.44
CA THR A 109 -5.76 -1.93 2.61
C THR A 109 -6.31 -2.44 1.27
N LYS A 110 -7.08 -3.53 1.32
CA LYS A 110 -7.81 -4.10 0.19
C LYS A 110 -9.13 -4.69 0.68
N GLY A 111 -10.21 -4.38 -0.02
CA GLY A 111 -11.57 -4.74 0.38
C GLY A 111 -12.18 -3.83 1.44
N SER A 112 -11.57 -2.67 1.70
CA SER A 112 -11.97 -1.78 2.80
C SER A 112 -13.09 -0.82 2.44
N GLY A 113 -13.66 -0.91 1.23
CA GLY A 113 -14.77 -0.05 0.80
C GLY A 113 -14.58 0.55 -0.58
N GLN A 114 -15.62 1.26 -1.01
CA GLN A 114 -15.54 2.08 -2.20
C GLN A 114 -14.80 3.38 -1.89
N THR A 115 -14.12 3.90 -2.90
CA THR A 115 -13.43 5.19 -2.89
C THR A 115 -13.86 5.96 -4.15
N PRO A 116 -13.48 7.23 -4.31
CA PRO A 116 -13.68 7.96 -5.56
C PRO A 116 -13.09 7.26 -6.81
N PHE A 117 -12.20 6.29 -6.63
CA PHE A 117 -11.52 5.55 -7.70
C PHE A 117 -12.13 4.16 -7.97
N SER A 118 -13.23 3.80 -7.28
CA SER A 118 -13.86 2.47 -7.44
C SER A 118 -14.52 2.25 -8.79
N ARG A 119 -14.82 3.32 -9.54
CA ARG A 119 -15.62 3.28 -10.77
C ARG A 119 -16.94 2.53 -10.50
N THR A 120 -17.18 1.41 -11.17
CA THR A 120 -18.37 0.57 -11.01
C THR A 120 -18.19 -0.61 -10.05
N ALA A 121 -17.01 -0.78 -9.45
CA ALA A 121 -16.72 -1.90 -8.54
C ALA A 121 -17.25 -1.63 -7.12
N ASP A 122 -17.58 -2.69 -6.38
CA ASP A 122 -18.14 -2.63 -5.02
C ASP A 122 -17.11 -2.34 -3.90
N GLY A 123 -15.83 -2.26 -4.26
CA GLY A 123 -14.76 -2.00 -3.30
C GLY A 123 -14.47 -3.15 -2.32
N ARG A 124 -15.02 -4.36 -2.56
CA ARG A 124 -14.89 -5.51 -1.65
C ARG A 124 -13.84 -6.51 -2.09
N LEU A 125 -13.34 -7.28 -1.12
CA LEU A 125 -12.44 -8.40 -1.32
C LEU A 125 -13.12 -9.66 -0.79
N THR A 126 -13.00 -10.77 -1.52
CA THR A 126 -13.52 -12.05 -1.05
C THR A 126 -12.50 -12.70 -0.11
N LEU A 127 -12.98 -13.45 0.89
CA LEU A 127 -12.11 -14.14 1.83
C LEU A 127 -11.19 -15.14 1.12
N LYS A 128 -11.70 -15.82 0.08
CA LYS A 128 -10.87 -16.67 -0.78
C LYS A 128 -9.76 -15.86 -1.47
N GLY A 129 -10.07 -14.66 -1.97
CA GLY A 129 -9.07 -13.73 -2.52
C GLY A 129 -8.00 -13.33 -1.50
N ALA A 130 -8.38 -13.03 -0.26
CA ALA A 130 -7.45 -12.72 0.82
C ALA A 130 -6.54 -13.90 1.18
N VAL A 131 -7.10 -15.12 1.30
CA VAL A 131 -6.34 -16.34 1.57
C VAL A 131 -5.33 -16.65 0.46
N ARG A 132 -5.71 -16.45 -0.80
CA ARG A 132 -4.77 -16.59 -1.94
C ARG A 132 -3.59 -15.61 -1.83
N GLU A 133 -3.82 -14.41 -1.34
CA GLU A 133 -2.76 -13.40 -1.18
C GLU A 133 -1.84 -13.71 -0.01
N ILE A 134 -2.36 -14.25 1.11
CA ILE A 134 -1.52 -14.81 2.19
C ILE A 134 -0.57 -15.87 1.62
N MET A 135 -1.11 -16.89 0.93
CA MET A 135 -0.28 -17.96 0.38
C MET A 135 0.77 -17.46 -0.61
N ALA A 136 0.40 -16.52 -1.48
CA ALA A 136 1.32 -15.95 -2.47
C ALA A 136 2.45 -15.14 -1.82
N THR A 137 2.14 -14.31 -0.82
CA THR A 137 3.13 -13.45 -0.15
C THR A 137 4.09 -14.28 0.71
N GLU A 138 3.59 -15.28 1.44
CA GLU A 138 4.42 -16.21 2.23
C GLU A 138 5.33 -17.06 1.33
N LEU A 139 4.84 -17.54 0.17
CA LEU A 139 5.68 -18.26 -0.78
C LEU A 139 6.81 -17.38 -1.33
N LEU A 140 6.48 -16.15 -1.75
CA LEU A 140 7.48 -15.21 -2.27
C LEU A 140 8.53 -14.87 -1.20
N GLU A 141 8.11 -14.71 0.06
CA GLU A 141 9.03 -14.52 1.18
C GLU A 141 9.95 -15.72 1.41
N ALA A 142 9.40 -16.94 1.43
CA ALA A 142 10.19 -18.16 1.57
C ALA A 142 11.21 -18.35 0.44
N LEU A 143 10.90 -17.83 -0.76
CA LEU A 143 11.81 -17.79 -1.90
C LEU A 143 12.84 -16.65 -1.84
N GLY A 144 12.82 -15.82 -0.79
CA GLY A 144 13.72 -14.68 -0.62
C GLY A 144 13.39 -13.48 -1.53
N VAL A 145 12.18 -13.43 -2.09
CA VAL A 145 11.74 -12.29 -2.90
C VAL A 145 11.34 -11.15 -1.96
N ASN A 146 11.93 -9.98 -2.18
CA ASN A 146 11.49 -8.76 -1.51
C ASN A 146 10.10 -8.38 -2.04
N THR A 147 9.06 -8.62 -1.24
CA THR A 147 7.66 -8.41 -1.58
C THR A 147 6.92 -7.80 -0.39
N SER A 148 5.76 -7.19 -0.66
CA SER A 148 4.82 -6.81 0.40
C SER A 148 4.39 -8.04 1.21
N LYS A 149 4.13 -7.84 2.50
CA LYS A 149 3.54 -8.86 3.36
C LYS A 149 2.04 -8.67 3.43
N THR A 150 1.28 -9.76 3.43
CA THR A 150 -0.04 -9.66 4.07
C THR A 150 0.20 -9.43 5.56
N PHE A 151 -0.56 -8.52 6.17
CA PHE A 151 -0.38 -8.10 7.57
C PHE A 151 -1.54 -8.55 8.47
N SER A 152 -2.77 -8.35 8.01
CA SER A 152 -3.99 -8.74 8.73
C SER A 152 -5.08 -9.13 7.73
N VAL A 153 -5.92 -10.10 8.08
CA VAL A 153 -7.15 -10.43 7.37
C VAL A 153 -8.30 -10.53 8.37
N ILE A 154 -9.31 -9.69 8.18
CA ILE A 154 -10.54 -9.65 8.96
C ILE A 154 -11.69 -10.02 8.04
N GLU A 155 -12.49 -11.01 8.41
CA GLU A 155 -13.74 -11.30 7.71
C GLU A 155 -14.83 -10.31 8.16
N THR A 156 -15.57 -9.80 7.19
CA THR A 156 -16.51 -8.69 7.40
C THR A 156 -17.94 -9.15 7.70
N GLY A 157 -18.24 -10.44 7.50
CA GLY A 157 -19.59 -10.99 7.60
C GLY A 157 -20.51 -10.66 6.41
N GLU A 158 -20.02 -9.92 5.41
CA GLU A 158 -20.79 -9.66 4.18
C GLU A 158 -20.79 -10.89 3.26
N SER A 159 -21.89 -11.04 2.52
CA SER A 159 -22.07 -12.04 1.46
C SER A 159 -22.00 -11.37 0.10
N LEU A 160 -21.03 -11.76 -0.72
CA LEU A 160 -20.77 -11.15 -2.02
C LEU A 160 -21.27 -12.05 -3.15
N GLN A 161 -21.80 -11.42 -4.20
CA GLN A 161 -22.11 -12.10 -5.46
C GLN A 161 -20.92 -11.95 -6.41
N ARG A 162 -20.41 -13.08 -6.91
CA ARG A 162 -19.26 -13.19 -7.80
C ARG A 162 -19.55 -14.24 -8.87
N HIS A 163 -19.04 -14.00 -10.07
CA HIS A 163 -19.23 -14.92 -11.21
C HIS A 163 -18.05 -15.89 -11.39
N ASP A 164 -16.91 -15.60 -10.77
CA ASP A 164 -15.67 -16.36 -10.84
C ASP A 164 -15.46 -17.32 -9.65
N GLU A 165 -16.42 -17.37 -8.71
CA GLU A 165 -16.45 -18.34 -7.62
C GLU A 165 -17.85 -18.61 -7.08
N PRO A 166 -18.07 -19.73 -6.35
CA PRO A 166 -19.37 -20.05 -5.78
C PRO A 166 -19.91 -18.93 -4.90
N SER A 167 -21.14 -18.49 -5.18
CA SER A 167 -21.82 -17.42 -4.46
C SER A 167 -22.96 -17.97 -3.58
N PRO A 168 -23.32 -17.31 -2.47
CA PRO A 168 -22.65 -16.14 -1.90
C PRO A 168 -21.26 -16.48 -1.33
N THR A 169 -20.25 -15.69 -1.70
CA THR A 169 -18.89 -15.83 -1.15
C THR A 169 -18.70 -14.89 0.01
N ARG A 170 -17.90 -15.31 1.00
CA ARG A 170 -17.62 -14.53 2.21
C ARG A 170 -16.69 -13.37 1.87
N ALA A 171 -16.94 -12.20 2.45
CA ALA A 171 -16.10 -11.03 2.29
C ALA A 171 -14.99 -10.94 3.37
N ALA A 172 -13.90 -10.30 3.02
CA ALA A 172 -12.84 -9.94 3.95
C ALA A 172 -12.28 -8.56 3.62
N VAL A 173 -11.67 -7.94 4.61
CA VAL A 173 -10.74 -6.84 4.42
C VAL A 173 -9.34 -7.31 4.80
N MET A 174 -8.35 -6.84 4.06
CA MET A 174 -6.96 -7.19 4.26
C MET A 174 -6.12 -5.93 4.38
N VAL A 175 -5.14 -5.98 5.29
CA VAL A 175 -4.07 -4.99 5.41
C VAL A 175 -2.79 -5.62 4.89
N ARG A 176 -2.03 -4.87 4.09
CA ARG A 176 -0.73 -5.22 3.53
C ARG A 176 0.32 -4.30 4.10
N LEU A 177 1.49 -4.84 4.39
CA LEU A 177 2.67 -4.09 4.79
C LEU A 177 3.64 -4.03 3.58
N SER A 178 3.90 -2.83 3.06
CA SER A 178 4.75 -2.60 1.88
C SER A 178 5.75 -1.49 2.13
N HIS A 179 6.84 -1.39 1.38
CA HIS A 179 7.82 -0.31 1.53
C HIS A 179 7.39 1.03 0.90
N GLY A 180 6.08 1.26 0.76
CA GLY A 180 5.53 2.36 -0.04
C GLY A 180 4.39 1.91 -0.98
N HIS A 181 3.54 2.87 -1.33
CA HIS A 181 2.46 2.74 -2.32
C HIS A 181 2.47 3.83 -3.40
N ILE A 182 3.51 4.65 -3.45
CA ILE A 182 3.80 5.45 -4.64
C ILE A 182 4.07 4.47 -5.80
N ARG A 183 3.65 4.83 -7.01
CA ARG A 183 3.76 3.98 -8.20
C ARG A 183 4.36 4.77 -9.34
N ILE A 184 4.86 4.07 -10.37
CA ILE A 184 5.15 4.72 -11.67
C ILE A 184 3.90 5.48 -12.16
N GLY A 185 2.72 4.91 -11.92
CA GLY A 185 1.42 5.52 -12.20
C GLY A 185 1.18 6.88 -11.55
N SER A 186 1.77 7.14 -10.37
CA SER A 186 1.68 8.43 -9.69
C SER A 186 2.38 9.52 -10.50
N PHE A 187 3.58 9.23 -11.00
CA PHE A 187 4.31 10.13 -11.91
C PHE A 187 3.63 10.26 -13.27
N GLN A 188 3.11 9.16 -13.83
CA GLN A 188 2.37 9.19 -15.10
C GLN A 188 1.14 10.09 -15.03
N ARG A 189 0.43 10.09 -13.89
CA ARG A 189 -0.69 11.00 -13.66
C ARG A 189 -0.27 12.47 -13.73
N CYS A 190 0.77 12.86 -12.99
CA CYS A 190 1.28 14.24 -13.03
C CYS A 190 1.71 14.62 -14.44
N ARG A 191 2.40 13.72 -15.16
CA ARG A 191 2.79 13.97 -16.55
C ARG A 191 1.60 14.19 -17.47
N TYR A 192 0.52 13.43 -17.33
CA TYR A 192 -0.69 13.58 -18.14
C TYR A 192 -1.44 14.88 -17.86
N LEU A 193 -1.43 15.33 -16.61
CA LEU A 193 -2.01 16.60 -16.19
C LEU A 193 -1.07 17.80 -16.43
N GLU A 194 0.10 17.57 -17.05
CA GLU A 194 1.15 18.57 -17.27
C GLU A 194 1.63 19.25 -15.96
N ASP A 195 1.50 18.54 -14.84
CA ASP A 195 1.82 19.00 -13.49
C ASP A 195 3.31 18.75 -13.17
N VAL A 196 4.16 19.68 -13.61
CA VAL A 196 5.61 19.61 -13.39
C VAL A 196 5.96 19.71 -11.90
N GLU A 197 5.26 20.57 -11.16
CA GLU A 197 5.44 20.71 -9.71
C GLU A 197 5.13 19.40 -8.98
N GLY A 198 4.06 18.71 -9.37
CA GLY A 198 3.71 17.42 -8.79
C GLY A 198 4.75 16.32 -9.08
N ILE A 199 5.35 16.32 -10.28
CA ILE A 199 6.46 15.41 -10.60
C ILE A 199 7.65 15.69 -9.67
N GLU A 200 8.02 16.96 -9.49
CA GLU A 200 9.12 17.34 -8.62
C GLU A 200 8.84 16.98 -7.16
N MET A 201 7.62 17.24 -6.68
CA MET A 201 7.21 16.90 -5.31
C MET A 201 7.34 15.40 -5.04
N LEU A 202 6.81 14.53 -5.93
CA LEU A 202 6.97 13.08 -5.80
C LEU A 202 8.44 12.65 -5.84
N MET A 203 9.23 13.27 -6.71
CA MET A 203 10.65 12.95 -6.82
C MET A 203 11.41 13.30 -5.53
N ARG A 204 11.19 14.48 -4.97
CA ARG A 204 11.81 14.90 -3.71
C ARG A 204 11.31 14.07 -2.53
N HIS A 205 10.01 13.79 -2.47
CA HIS A 205 9.43 12.93 -1.45
C HIS A 205 10.03 11.51 -1.47
N THR A 206 10.08 10.88 -2.65
CA THR A 206 10.68 9.55 -2.79
C THR A 206 12.19 9.55 -2.48
N ALA A 207 12.92 10.59 -2.89
CA ALA A 207 14.33 10.75 -2.52
C ALA A 207 14.51 10.86 -1.00
N ARG A 208 13.71 11.70 -0.34
CA ARG A 208 13.82 11.98 1.11
C ARG A 208 13.49 10.79 1.99
N HIS A 209 12.52 9.96 1.61
CA HIS A 209 12.00 8.94 2.51
C HIS A 209 12.38 7.51 2.12
N HIS A 210 12.59 7.22 0.83
CA HIS A 210 12.91 5.87 0.35
C HIS A 210 14.36 5.70 -0.10
N PHE A 211 15.05 6.80 -0.42
CA PHE A 211 16.40 6.77 -0.99
C PHE A 211 17.37 7.76 -0.35
N ALA A 212 17.11 8.21 0.88
CA ALA A 212 17.89 9.26 1.56
C ALA A 212 19.39 8.93 1.68
N ALA A 213 19.72 7.65 1.78
CA ALA A 213 21.10 7.18 1.84
C ALA A 213 21.88 7.37 0.52
N GLU A 214 21.18 7.57 -0.59
CA GLU A 214 21.77 7.62 -1.95
C GLU A 214 21.46 8.93 -2.70
N LEU A 215 20.40 9.64 -2.29
CA LEU A 215 19.90 10.85 -2.93
C LEU A 215 19.76 11.98 -1.92
N ASP A 216 20.23 13.16 -2.30
CA ASP A 216 19.93 14.41 -1.62
C ASP A 216 18.64 14.99 -2.21
N ALA A 217 17.58 15.00 -1.41
CA ALA A 217 16.26 15.48 -1.83
C ALA A 217 16.20 16.99 -2.05
N ASP A 218 17.18 17.75 -1.54
CA ASP A 218 17.22 19.21 -1.62
C ASP A 218 18.19 19.70 -2.72
N ALA A 219 18.89 18.78 -3.39
CA ALA A 219 19.71 19.08 -4.54
C ALA A 219 18.92 19.78 -5.67
N PRO A 220 19.60 20.55 -6.56
CA PRO A 220 18.97 21.12 -7.74
C PRO A 220 18.27 20.05 -8.60
N VAL A 221 17.11 20.38 -9.15
CA VAL A 221 16.28 19.42 -9.93
C VAL A 221 17.06 18.79 -11.08
N ASN A 222 17.88 19.58 -11.77
CA ASN A 222 18.71 19.13 -12.87
C ASN A 222 19.75 18.07 -12.46
N ASP A 223 20.13 18.02 -11.18
CA ASP A 223 21.01 16.99 -10.62
C ASP A 223 20.21 15.82 -10.03
N LEU A 224 19.12 16.12 -9.33
CA LEU A 224 18.28 15.14 -8.66
C LEU A 224 17.59 14.22 -9.68
N ALA A 225 16.96 14.77 -10.72
CA ALA A 225 16.20 14.00 -11.73
C ALA A 225 17.01 12.87 -12.39
N PRO A 226 18.20 13.11 -12.98
CA PRO A 226 18.98 12.03 -13.58
C PRO A 226 19.50 11.02 -12.55
N ARG A 227 19.74 11.43 -11.29
CA ARG A 227 20.15 10.51 -10.21
C ARG A 227 18.99 9.62 -9.78
N SER A 228 17.79 10.18 -9.58
CA SER A 228 16.56 9.45 -9.28
C SER A 228 16.25 8.41 -10.35
N LEU A 229 16.29 8.79 -11.63
CA LEU A 229 16.09 7.85 -12.75
C LEU A 229 17.09 6.70 -12.75
N ARG A 230 18.38 6.98 -12.53
CA ARG A 230 19.42 5.93 -12.41
C ARG A 230 19.13 4.99 -11.23
N ARG A 231 18.68 5.54 -10.10
CA ARG A 231 18.36 4.76 -8.90
C ARG A 231 17.14 3.86 -9.09
N TRP A 232 16.05 4.41 -9.63
CA TRP A 232 14.84 3.64 -9.92
C TRP A 232 15.12 2.57 -10.97
N ARG A 233 15.91 2.86 -12.01
CA ARG A 233 16.36 1.84 -12.97
C ARG A 233 17.07 0.67 -12.28
N ARG A 234 17.95 0.92 -11.30
CA ARG A 234 18.60 -0.14 -10.52
C ARG A 234 17.61 -0.94 -9.67
N ALA A 235 16.61 -0.28 -9.09
CA ALA A 235 15.54 -0.96 -8.34
C ALA A 235 14.72 -1.90 -9.23
N LEU A 236 14.54 -1.54 -10.51
CA LEU A 236 13.83 -2.33 -11.50
C LEU A 236 14.66 -3.46 -12.13
N GLN A 237 15.97 -3.48 -11.91
CA GLN A 237 16.83 -4.54 -12.44
C GLN A 237 16.72 -5.80 -11.56
N PRO A 238 16.54 -6.99 -12.16
CA PRO A 238 16.54 -8.24 -11.41
C PRO A 238 17.87 -8.40 -10.67
N ARG A 239 17.83 -8.60 -9.35
CA ARG A 239 19.02 -9.07 -8.63
C ARG A 239 19.36 -10.46 -9.18
N ARG A 240 20.56 -10.63 -9.75
CA ARG A 240 21.02 -11.91 -10.27
C ARG A 240 21.21 -12.89 -9.09
N GLY A 241 20.32 -13.86 -8.94
CA GLY A 241 20.44 -14.93 -7.95
C GLY A 241 19.13 -15.69 -7.73
N ARG A 242 19.17 -17.02 -7.92
CA ARG A 242 18.11 -18.03 -7.67
C ARG A 242 16.81 -17.88 -8.48
N GLY A 243 16.80 -18.52 -9.66
CA GLY A 243 15.69 -19.37 -10.16
C GLY A 243 14.35 -18.75 -10.58
N TRP A 244 13.90 -17.63 -10.01
CA TRP A 244 12.56 -17.10 -10.28
C TRP A 244 12.62 -15.78 -11.04
N ARG A 245 12.22 -15.84 -12.32
CA ARG A 245 11.92 -14.65 -13.11
C ARG A 245 10.53 -14.14 -12.72
N ARG A 246 10.53 -12.97 -12.07
CA ARG A 246 9.45 -11.95 -12.01
C ARG A 246 8.16 -12.32 -11.26
N ALA A 247 7.98 -11.64 -10.12
CA ALA A 247 6.75 -10.93 -9.84
C ALA A 247 7.15 -9.47 -9.52
N LEU A 248 6.75 -8.53 -10.37
CA LEU A 248 6.93 -7.10 -10.11
C LEU A 248 5.93 -6.72 -9.01
N SER A 249 6.35 -6.70 -7.74
CA SER A 249 5.67 -5.85 -6.76
C SER A 249 6.20 -4.44 -6.92
N MET A 250 5.50 -3.60 -7.68
CA MET A 250 5.66 -2.16 -7.60
C MET A 250 4.60 -1.60 -6.65
N GLY A 251 4.88 -1.65 -5.36
CA GLY A 251 4.83 -0.44 -4.55
C GLY A 251 6.29 -0.03 -4.36
N PHE A 252 6.61 1.26 -4.36
CA PHE A 252 7.93 1.68 -3.87
C PHE A 252 8.20 1.13 -2.46
#